data_AF-A0A7S0W0U0-F1
#
_entry.id   AF-A0A7S0W0U0-F1
#
_cell.length_a   1.000
_cell.length_b   1.000
_cell.length_c   1.000
_cell.angle_alpha   90.00
_cell.angle_beta   90.00
_cell.angle_gamma   90.00
#
_symmetry.space_group_name_H-M   'P 1'
#
loop_
_entity.id
_entity.type
_entity.pdbx_description
1 polymer ?
#
loop_
_entity_poly.entity_id
_entity_poly.type
_entity_poly.pdbx_seq_one_letter_code
_entity_poly.pdbx_strand_id
1 'polypeptide(L)'
;RESQLPKVPQLELPLLTGFVRDGDNPPLKFGDIITLIPNGLNAIVAFAGAQDNRAWIELLDPNLSMPPNLRDCRFQLIPRKQYLEAKALDKILRAKQWDGGQGLSPPQLPPLNGDPLQPSAIDKIAQEFTRKNRCPDVRLVRDLISALSAARSERQENDSEEQRQAGVQEIRYGDFVQLVHVSTGRMLSVSK
;
A
#
# COMPACT_ATOMS: atom_id res chain seq x y z
N ARG A 1 17.67 -40.41 49.23
CA ARG A 1 18.45 -39.34 48.56
C ARG A 1 18.82 -39.90 47.19
N GLU A 2 18.31 -39.47 46.06
CA GLU A 2 17.45 -38.34 45.69
C GLU A 2 16.45 -38.83 44.65
N SER A 3 15.21 -38.39 44.81
CA SER A 3 14.12 -38.57 43.85
C SER A 3 14.40 -37.74 42.60
N GLN A 4 14.78 -38.39 41.50
CA GLN A 4 14.69 -37.75 40.19
C GLN A 4 13.21 -37.70 39.80
N LEU A 5 12.62 -36.52 39.94
CA LEU A 5 11.31 -36.20 39.39
C LEU A 5 11.33 -36.45 37.87
N PRO A 6 10.28 -37.08 37.30
CA PRO A 6 10.19 -37.22 35.86
C PRO A 6 10.14 -35.82 35.23
N LYS A 7 11.05 -35.56 34.28
CA LYS A 7 10.99 -34.39 33.41
C LYS A 7 9.62 -34.38 32.74
N VAL A 8 8.81 -33.36 33.04
CA VAL A 8 7.61 -33.05 32.26
C VAL A 8 8.06 -32.89 30.80
N PRO A 9 7.48 -33.63 29.84
CA PRO A 9 7.78 -33.37 28.45
C PRO A 9 7.34 -31.94 28.15
N GLN A 10 8.30 -31.06 27.84
CA GLN A 10 7.99 -29.80 27.19
C GLN A 10 7.35 -30.20 25.86
N LEU A 11 6.02 -30.12 25.76
CA LEU A 11 5.34 -30.11 24.48
C LEU A 11 5.89 -28.90 23.73
N GLU A 12 6.91 -29.12 22.90
CA GLU A 12 7.30 -28.16 21.87
C GLU A 12 6.09 -28.03 20.96
N LEU A 13 5.28 -27.01 21.24
CA LEU A 13 4.11 -26.68 20.42
C LEU A 13 4.62 -26.51 18.99
N PRO A 14 3.98 -27.13 17.97
CA PRO A 14 4.40 -26.96 16.59
C PRO A 14 4.32 -25.47 16.26
N LEU A 15 5.49 -24.86 16.06
CA LEU A 15 5.58 -23.52 15.54
C LEU A 15 5.13 -23.60 14.08
N LEU A 16 4.20 -22.75 13.67
CA LEU A 16 3.91 -22.61 12.25
C LEU A 16 5.20 -22.27 11.49
N THR A 17 5.65 -23.21 10.67
CA THR A 17 6.77 -23.02 9.76
C THR A 17 6.23 -23.04 8.35
N GLY A 18 6.07 -21.85 7.75
CA GLY A 18 5.69 -21.71 6.33
C GLY A 18 6.80 -22.10 5.35
N PHE A 19 7.98 -22.50 5.85
CA PHE A 19 9.17 -22.76 5.06
C PHE A 19 9.71 -24.17 5.32
N VAL A 20 9.67 -25.01 4.29
CA VAL A 20 10.35 -26.31 4.30
C VAL A 20 11.79 -26.09 3.81
N ARG A 21 12.76 -26.12 4.73
CA ARG A 21 14.18 -25.82 4.46
C ARG A 21 14.77 -26.66 3.33
N ASP A 22 14.36 -27.92 3.23
CA ASP A 22 14.93 -28.89 2.29
C ASP A 22 14.03 -29.13 1.06
N GLY A 23 12.99 -28.30 0.89
CA GLY A 23 12.10 -28.34 -0.27
C GLY A 23 12.61 -27.44 -1.40
N ASP A 24 12.42 -27.87 -2.64
CA ASP A 24 12.62 -27.02 -3.82
C ASP A 24 11.48 -25.99 -3.90
N ASN A 25 11.65 -24.88 -3.18
CA ASN A 25 10.67 -23.80 -3.15
C ASN A 25 11.03 -22.77 -4.23
N PRO A 26 10.11 -22.44 -5.15
CA PRO A 26 10.37 -21.41 -6.14
C PRO A 26 10.63 -20.06 -5.46
N PRO A 27 11.46 -19.18 -6.08
CA PRO A 27 11.70 -17.85 -5.55
C PRO A 27 10.43 -17.01 -5.56
N LEU A 28 10.30 -16.12 -4.57
CA LEU A 28 9.21 -15.15 -4.49
C LEU A 28 9.29 -14.17 -5.67
N LYS A 29 8.12 -13.82 -6.21
CA LYS A 29 7.97 -12.86 -7.29
C LYS A 29 7.01 -11.74 -6.89
N PHE A 30 7.13 -10.59 -7.56
CA PHE A 30 6.10 -9.56 -7.42
C PHE A 30 4.75 -10.10 -7.92
N GLY A 31 3.67 -9.75 -7.23
CA GLY A 31 2.34 -10.29 -7.44
C GLY A 31 1.99 -11.49 -6.57
N ASP A 32 2.97 -12.18 -5.97
CA ASP A 32 2.72 -13.31 -5.07
C ASP A 32 1.95 -12.87 -3.83
N ILE A 33 1.05 -13.76 -3.37
CA ILE A 33 0.27 -13.58 -2.16
C ILE A 33 0.90 -14.43 -1.06
N ILE A 34 1.32 -13.76 0.00
CA ILE A 34 1.99 -14.38 1.14
C ILE A 34 1.21 -14.16 2.43
N THR A 35 1.67 -14.85 3.47
CA THR A 35 1.27 -14.68 4.86
C THR A 35 2.53 -14.41 5.68
N LEU A 36 2.44 -13.54 6.68
CA LEU A 36 3.56 -13.23 7.57
C LEU A 36 3.40 -14.00 8.88
N ILE A 37 4.42 -14.79 9.20
CA ILE A 37 4.51 -15.57 10.43
C ILE A 37 5.66 -14.99 11.27
N PRO A 38 5.39 -14.42 12.46
CA PRO A 38 6.43 -13.94 13.35
C PRO A 38 7.33 -15.09 13.81
N ASN A 39 8.65 -14.89 13.74
CA ASN A 39 9.60 -15.90 14.19
C ASN A 39 9.46 -16.15 15.69
N GLY A 40 9.43 -17.43 16.10
CA GLY A 40 9.36 -17.83 17.50
C GLY A 40 7.97 -17.73 18.16
N LEU A 41 6.93 -17.36 17.41
CA LEU A 41 5.54 -17.39 17.87
C LEU A 41 4.67 -18.25 16.95
N ASN A 42 3.78 -19.06 17.52
CA ASN A 42 2.72 -19.71 16.76
C ASN A 42 1.61 -18.71 16.45
N ALA A 43 1.89 -17.79 15.53
CA ALA A 43 1.05 -16.62 15.30
C ALA A 43 1.05 -16.18 13.84
N ILE A 44 0.08 -15.36 13.48
CA ILE A 44 -0.08 -14.82 12.13
C ILE A 44 -0.36 -13.32 12.19
N VAL A 45 0.16 -12.57 11.22
CA VAL A 45 -0.19 -11.16 11.05
C VAL A 45 -1.51 -11.06 10.31
N ALA A 46 -2.47 -10.33 10.87
CA ALA A 46 -3.80 -10.15 10.31
C ALA A 46 -4.19 -8.67 10.21
N PHE A 47 -5.05 -8.36 9.24
CA PHE A 47 -5.64 -7.04 9.05
C PHE A 47 -7.03 -7.14 8.43
N ALA A 48 -8.08 -6.74 9.15
CA ALA A 48 -9.46 -6.76 8.67
C ALA A 48 -10.01 -5.37 8.30
N GLY A 49 -9.15 -4.36 8.10
CA GLY A 49 -9.63 -3.01 7.80
C GLY A 49 -10.28 -2.30 8.99
N ALA A 50 -9.84 -2.62 10.21
CA ALA A 50 -10.34 -2.03 11.45
C ALA A 50 -10.31 -0.49 11.44
N GLN A 51 -11.18 0.14 12.24
CA GLN A 51 -11.32 1.60 12.31
C GLN A 51 -10.02 2.31 12.68
N ASP A 52 -9.20 1.68 13.52
CA ASP A 52 -7.90 2.19 13.95
C ASP A 52 -6.79 1.99 12.91
N ASN A 53 -7.08 1.27 11.82
CA ASN A 53 -6.18 1.01 10.71
C ASN A 53 -4.90 0.25 11.12
N ARG A 54 -4.98 -0.55 12.19
CA ARG A 54 -3.82 -1.30 12.71
C ARG A 54 -3.90 -2.78 12.33
N ALA A 55 -2.76 -3.31 11.89
CA ALA A 55 -2.57 -4.76 11.83
C ALA A 55 -2.32 -5.28 13.26
N TRP A 56 -2.73 -6.52 13.51
CA TRP A 56 -2.50 -7.21 14.78
C TRP A 56 -1.84 -8.56 14.55
N ILE A 57 -1.35 -9.16 15.64
CA ILE A 57 -0.83 -10.52 15.68
C ILE A 57 -1.89 -11.39 16.33
N GLU A 58 -2.30 -12.44 15.63
CA GLU A 58 -3.22 -13.44 16.15
C GLU A 58 -2.47 -14.70 16.56
N LEU A 59 -2.56 -15.05 17.85
CA LEU A 59 -1.99 -16.27 18.39
C LEU A 59 -2.87 -17.45 17.97
N LEU A 60 -2.24 -18.50 17.47
CA LEU A 60 -2.92 -19.68 16.96
C LEU A 60 -2.81 -20.83 17.96
N ASP A 61 -3.90 -21.59 18.09
CA ASP A 61 -3.90 -22.80 18.89
C ASP A 61 -2.87 -23.79 18.29
N PRO A 62 -2.06 -24.48 19.11
CA PRO A 62 -1.07 -25.43 18.62
C PRO A 62 -1.64 -26.58 17.78
N ASN A 63 -2.92 -26.92 17.96
CA ASN A 63 -3.59 -27.97 17.21
C ASN A 63 -4.25 -27.43 15.92
N LEU A 64 -4.21 -26.11 15.71
CA LEU A 64 -4.84 -25.48 14.56
C LEU A 64 -3.91 -25.53 13.35
N SER A 65 -4.33 -26.27 12.32
CA SER A 65 -3.58 -26.38 11.08
C SER A 65 -3.72 -25.16 10.17
N MET A 66 -4.84 -24.43 10.25
CA MET A 66 -5.13 -23.26 9.41
C MET A 66 -5.89 -22.18 10.20
N PRO A 67 -5.51 -20.90 10.06
CA PRO A 67 -6.20 -19.80 10.73
C PRO A 67 -7.62 -19.60 10.16
N PRO A 68 -8.64 -19.39 11.01
CA PRO A 68 -10.03 -19.23 10.58
C PRO A 68 -10.25 -17.95 9.75
N ASN A 69 -9.41 -16.93 9.95
CA ASN A 69 -9.42 -15.64 9.27
C ASN A 69 -8.34 -15.52 8.18
N LEU A 70 -8.05 -16.61 7.47
CA LEU A 70 -7.05 -16.62 6.40
C LEU A 70 -7.20 -15.47 5.41
N ARG A 71 -8.43 -15.04 5.13
CA ARG A 71 -8.73 -13.90 4.25
C ARG A 71 -8.04 -12.60 4.69
N ASP A 72 -7.92 -12.38 5.98
CA ASP A 72 -7.37 -11.16 6.59
C ASP A 72 -5.85 -11.23 6.79
N CYS A 73 -5.26 -12.40 6.51
CA CYS A 73 -3.83 -12.66 6.70
C CYS A 73 -3.04 -12.63 5.38
N ARG A 74 -3.70 -12.29 4.26
CA ARG A 74 -3.11 -12.33 2.92
C ARG A 74 -2.57 -10.98 2.50
N PHE A 75 -1.29 -10.95 2.17
CA PHE A 75 -0.60 -9.77 1.68
C PHE A 75 0.02 -10.05 0.33
N GLN A 76 -0.24 -9.17 -0.63
CA GLN A 76 0.39 -9.20 -1.95
C GLN A 76 1.70 -8.42 -1.92
N LEU A 77 2.73 -9.00 -2.53
CA LEU A 77 4.03 -8.36 -2.73
C LEU A 77 3.96 -7.48 -3.99
N ILE A 78 4.12 -6.17 -3.86
CA ILE A 78 4.17 -5.26 -5.01
C ILE A 78 5.49 -4.47 -5.04
N PRO A 79 5.95 -4.02 -6.22
CA PRO A 79 7.13 -3.17 -6.30
C PRO A 79 6.88 -1.82 -5.63
N ARG A 80 7.99 -1.13 -5.33
CA ARG A 80 7.93 0.20 -4.71
C ARG A 80 7.25 1.21 -5.64
N LYS A 81 6.13 1.78 -5.20
CA LYS A 81 5.49 2.93 -5.82
C LYS A 81 6.16 4.26 -5.44
N GLN A 82 6.09 5.22 -6.37
CA GLN A 82 6.45 6.62 -6.14
C GLN A 82 5.24 7.42 -5.64
N TYR A 83 5.49 8.44 -4.82
CA TYR A 83 4.46 9.26 -4.16
C TYR A 83 4.88 10.74 -4.05
N LEU A 84 5.79 11.19 -4.90
CA LEU A 84 6.31 12.56 -4.85
C LEU A 84 5.21 13.55 -5.23
N GLU A 85 4.56 13.29 -6.37
CA GLU A 85 3.52 14.15 -6.92
C GLU A 85 2.21 14.03 -6.12
N ALA A 86 1.87 12.81 -5.68
CA ALA A 86 0.73 12.60 -4.79
C ALA A 86 0.85 13.39 -3.47
N LYS A 87 2.05 13.47 -2.89
CA LYS A 87 2.30 14.27 -1.67
C LYS A 87 2.27 15.77 -1.93
N ALA A 88 2.80 16.22 -3.08
CA ALA A 88 2.73 17.62 -3.47
C ALA A 88 1.26 18.06 -3.63
N LEU A 89 0.44 17.25 -4.28
CA LEU A 89 -0.99 17.46 -4.43
C LEU A 89 -1.71 17.50 -3.07
N ASP A 90 -1.46 16.53 -2.19
CA ASP A 90 -2.06 16.49 -0.86
C ASP A 90 -1.75 17.75 -0.04
N LYS A 91 -0.52 18.28 -0.15
CA LYS A 91 -0.14 19.56 0.48
C LYS A 91 -0.97 20.73 -0.06
N ILE A 92 -1.17 20.83 -1.37
CA ILE A 92 -1.98 21.89 -2.00
C ILE A 92 -3.46 21.77 -1.57
N LEU A 93 -4.00 20.55 -1.59
CA LEU A 93 -5.39 20.29 -1.21
C LEU A 93 -5.66 20.57 0.26
N ARG A 94 -4.72 20.26 1.15
CA ARG A 94 -4.82 20.59 2.59
C ARG A 94 -4.74 22.08 2.85
N ALA A 95 -3.89 22.80 2.12
CA ALA A 95 -3.75 24.25 2.27
C ALA A 95 -5.02 25.00 1.86
N LYS A 96 -5.79 24.48 0.90
CA LYS A 96 -7.06 25.05 0.39
C LYS A 96 -6.97 26.51 -0.07
N GLN A 97 -5.79 27.07 -0.31
CA GLN A 97 -5.65 28.48 -0.70
C GLN A 97 -6.25 28.76 -2.09
N TRP A 98 -6.32 27.73 -2.94
CA TRP A 98 -6.80 27.81 -4.32
C TRP A 98 -8.31 28.06 -4.46
N ASP A 99 -9.11 27.72 -3.43
CA ASP A 99 -10.58 27.86 -3.48
C ASP A 99 -11.09 29.18 -2.88
N GLY A 100 -10.20 30.00 -2.31
CA GLY A 100 -10.57 31.27 -1.68
C GLY A 100 -11.56 31.12 -0.51
N GLY A 101 -11.63 29.96 0.14
CA GLY A 101 -12.57 29.66 1.22
C GLY A 101 -13.96 29.25 0.76
N GLN A 102 -14.17 29.02 -0.55
CA GLN A 102 -15.48 28.65 -1.10
C GLN A 102 -15.84 27.16 -0.93
N GLY A 103 -14.90 26.31 -0.48
CA GLY A 103 -15.15 24.88 -0.29
C GLY A 103 -15.36 24.14 -1.61
N LEU A 104 -14.68 24.58 -2.67
CA LEU A 104 -14.83 24.00 -4.00
C LEU A 104 -14.24 22.60 -4.07
N SER A 105 -14.83 21.76 -4.92
CA SER A 105 -14.22 20.49 -5.29
C SER A 105 -13.12 20.71 -6.33
N PRO A 106 -12.01 19.95 -6.30
CA PRO A 106 -10.96 20.05 -7.29
C PRO A 106 -11.48 19.86 -8.72
N PRO A 107 -10.89 20.52 -9.72
CA PRO A 107 -11.32 20.40 -11.12
C PRO A 107 -11.16 18.96 -11.63
N GLN A 108 -12.15 18.51 -12.39
CA GLN A 108 -12.03 17.25 -13.11
C GLN A 108 -11.15 17.44 -14.34
N LEU A 109 -10.04 16.71 -14.39
CA LEU A 109 -9.13 16.73 -15.53
C LEU A 109 -9.64 15.83 -16.66
N PRO A 110 -9.42 16.21 -17.93
CA PRO A 110 -9.66 15.32 -19.05
C PRO A 110 -8.84 14.03 -18.93
N PRO A 111 -9.25 12.94 -19.60
CA PRO A 111 -8.47 11.69 -19.61
C PRO A 111 -7.04 11.94 -20.13
N LEU A 112 -6.07 11.33 -19.45
CA LEU A 112 -4.67 11.35 -19.86
C LEU A 112 -4.36 10.11 -20.70
N ASN A 113 -3.49 10.27 -21.69
CA ASN A 113 -2.95 9.18 -22.50
C ASN A 113 -1.54 8.79 -21.99
N GLY A 114 -1.37 8.60 -20.68
CA GLY A 114 -0.05 8.33 -20.07
C GLY A 114 0.71 9.58 -19.65
N ASP A 115 0.73 10.61 -20.49
CA ASP A 115 1.50 11.82 -20.23
C ASP A 115 0.73 12.87 -19.39
N PRO A 116 1.45 13.72 -18.63
CA PRO A 116 0.87 14.92 -18.02
C PRO A 116 0.27 15.87 -19.07
N LEU A 117 -0.70 16.68 -18.65
CA LEU A 117 -1.26 17.73 -19.48
C LEU A 117 -0.19 18.73 -19.90
N GLN A 118 -0.26 19.12 -21.17
CA GLN A 118 0.60 20.18 -21.69
C GLN A 118 0.32 21.51 -20.98
N PRO A 119 1.33 22.38 -20.78
CA PRO A 119 1.18 23.64 -20.07
C PRO A 119 0.06 24.53 -20.62
N SER A 120 -0.14 24.54 -21.94
CA SER A 120 -1.21 25.31 -22.60
C SER A 120 -2.61 24.80 -22.28
N ALA A 121 -2.78 23.49 -22.07
CA ALA A 121 -4.05 22.90 -21.65
C ALA A 121 -4.33 23.21 -20.18
N ILE A 122 -3.30 23.12 -19.32
CA ILE A 122 -3.38 23.50 -17.90
C ILE A 122 -3.86 24.96 -17.78
N ASP A 123 -3.27 25.87 -18.56
CA ASP A 123 -3.63 27.29 -18.55
C ASP A 123 -5.08 27.54 -18.95
N LYS A 124 -5.55 26.88 -20.00
CA LYS A 124 -6.95 26.99 -20.45
C LYS A 124 -7.92 26.51 -19.37
N ILE A 125 -7.66 25.35 -18.77
CA ILE A 125 -8.51 24.78 -17.71
C ILE A 125 -8.48 25.69 -16.47
N ALA A 126 -7.32 26.22 -16.09
CA ALA A 126 -7.16 27.12 -14.95
C ALA A 126 -7.97 28.41 -15.13
N GLN A 127 -7.88 29.02 -16.32
CA GLN A 127 -8.63 30.23 -16.65
C GLN A 127 -10.15 29.96 -16.66
N GLU A 128 -10.57 28.86 -17.28
CA GLU A 128 -11.99 28.49 -17.34
C GLU A 128 -12.57 28.21 -15.96
N PHE A 129 -11.87 27.42 -15.14
CA PHE A 129 -12.29 27.09 -13.78
C PHE A 129 -12.35 28.33 -12.89
N THR A 130 -11.34 29.20 -12.97
CA THR A 130 -11.30 30.45 -12.19
C THR A 130 -12.43 31.38 -12.59
N ARG A 131 -12.71 31.52 -13.89
CA ARG A 131 -13.81 32.35 -14.40
C ARG A 131 -15.17 31.81 -13.94
N LYS A 132 -15.37 30.50 -14.00
CA LYS A 132 -16.63 29.84 -13.64
C LYS A 132 -16.92 29.92 -12.15
N ASN A 133 -15.92 29.68 -11.30
CA ASN A 133 -16.08 29.61 -9.85
C ASN A 133 -15.65 30.89 -9.12
N ARG A 134 -15.26 31.94 -9.85
CA ARG A 134 -14.79 33.22 -9.29
C ARG A 134 -13.68 33.01 -8.25
N CYS A 135 -12.72 32.13 -8.56
CA CYS A 135 -11.57 31.90 -7.68
C CYS A 135 -10.70 33.17 -7.58
N PRO A 136 -10.04 33.42 -6.44
CA PRO A 136 -9.31 34.65 -6.21
C PRO A 136 -8.02 34.76 -7.04
N ASP A 137 -7.34 33.64 -7.31
CA ASP A 137 -6.06 33.62 -8.03
C ASP A 137 -5.97 32.46 -9.03
N VAL A 138 -5.80 32.80 -10.31
CA VAL A 138 -5.62 31.83 -11.41
C VAL A 138 -4.32 31.02 -11.23
N ARG A 139 -3.28 31.60 -10.62
CA ARG A 139 -1.97 30.93 -10.43
C ARG A 139 -2.11 29.74 -9.49
N LEU A 140 -2.81 29.91 -8.38
CA LEU A 140 -3.07 28.82 -7.42
C LEU A 140 -3.90 27.70 -8.05
N VAL A 141 -4.89 28.05 -8.90
CA VAL A 141 -5.68 27.07 -9.65
C VAL A 141 -4.83 26.36 -10.70
N ARG A 142 -3.93 27.06 -11.39
CA ARG A 142 -2.96 26.48 -12.33
C ARG A 142 -2.05 25.48 -11.62
N ASP A 143 -1.49 25.85 -10.46
CA ASP A 143 -0.63 24.98 -9.66
C ASP A 143 -1.36 23.72 -9.20
N LEU A 144 -2.63 23.85 -8.79
CA LEU A 144 -3.49 22.71 -8.47
C LEU A 144 -3.69 21.78 -9.67
N ILE A 145 -4.04 22.32 -10.84
CA ILE A 145 -4.28 21.52 -12.06
C ILE A 145 -3.00 20.82 -12.50
N SER A 146 -1.86 21.51 -12.41
CA SER A 146 -0.55 20.94 -12.68
C SER A 146 -0.25 19.76 -11.75
N ALA A 147 -0.43 19.94 -10.43
CA ALA A 147 -0.22 18.88 -9.45
C ALA A 147 -1.20 17.71 -9.61
N LEU A 148 -2.46 17.98 -9.93
CA LEU A 148 -3.46 16.93 -10.23
C LEU A 148 -3.04 16.11 -11.45
N SER A 149 -2.53 16.76 -12.49
CA SER A 149 -2.09 16.07 -13.70
C SER A 149 -0.85 15.23 -13.45
N ALA A 150 0.13 15.78 -12.74
CA ALA A 150 1.37 15.07 -12.41
C ALA A 150 1.09 13.85 -11.50
N ALA A 151 0.28 14.02 -10.46
CA ALA A 151 -0.10 12.91 -9.57
C ALA A 151 -0.88 11.81 -10.28
N ARG A 152 -1.70 12.15 -11.29
CA ARG A 152 -2.42 11.16 -12.10
C ARG A 152 -1.48 10.38 -13.03
N SER A 153 -0.51 11.06 -13.64
CA SER A 153 0.52 10.42 -14.47
C SER A 153 1.42 9.51 -13.62
N GLU A 154 1.91 9.97 -12.46
CA GLU A 154 2.66 9.16 -11.49
C GLU A 154 1.90 7.88 -11.08
N ARG A 155 0.58 8.01 -10.85
CA ARG A 155 -0.26 6.84 -10.54
C ARG A 155 -0.31 5.85 -11.70
N GLN A 156 -0.48 6.33 -12.93
CA GLN A 156 -0.53 5.47 -14.11
C GLN A 156 0.81 4.77 -14.38
N GLU A 157 1.92 5.47 -14.18
CA GLU A 157 3.26 4.90 -14.25
C GLU A 157 3.46 3.80 -13.20
N ASN A 158 3.08 4.07 -11.94
CA ASN A 158 3.14 3.08 -10.86
C ASN A 158 2.32 1.83 -11.18
N ASP A 159 1.10 1.99 -11.70
CA ASP A 159 0.21 0.88 -12.02
C ASP A 159 0.73 0.09 -13.25
N SER A 160 1.34 0.77 -14.23
CA SER A 160 1.97 0.12 -15.39
C SER A 160 3.21 -0.68 -14.98
N GLU A 161 4.03 -0.11 -14.08
CA GLU A 161 5.24 -0.77 -13.57
C GLU A 161 4.90 -1.98 -12.69
N GLU A 162 3.84 -1.88 -11.88
CA GLU A 162 3.30 -3.02 -11.13
C GLU A 162 2.90 -4.16 -12.07
N GLN A 163 2.14 -3.87 -13.12
CA GLN A 163 1.73 -4.87 -14.11
C GLN A 163 2.92 -5.46 -14.87
N ARG A 164 3.93 -4.64 -15.18
CA ARG A 164 5.14 -5.08 -15.90
C ARG A 164 5.97 -6.09 -15.09
N GLN A 165 6.04 -5.91 -13.77
CA GLN A 165 6.86 -6.75 -12.89
C GLN A 165 6.10 -7.97 -12.35
N ALA A 166 4.77 -7.89 -12.24
CA ALA A 166 3.94 -8.95 -11.68
C ALA A 166 4.16 -10.30 -12.39
N GLY A 167 4.47 -11.35 -11.61
CA GLY A 167 4.66 -12.73 -12.07
C GLY A 167 5.97 -13.00 -12.82
N VAL A 168 6.70 -11.96 -13.22
CA VAL A 168 7.93 -12.08 -14.02
C VAL A 168 9.17 -11.87 -13.17
N GLN A 169 9.19 -10.77 -12.40
CA GLN A 169 10.38 -10.36 -11.66
C GLN A 169 10.49 -11.09 -10.32
N GLU A 170 11.60 -11.81 -10.14
CA GLU A 170 11.97 -12.43 -8.86
C GLU A 170 12.49 -11.37 -7.89
N ILE A 171 12.10 -11.53 -6.62
CA ILE A 171 12.47 -10.65 -5.51
C ILE A 171 13.79 -11.14 -4.91
N ARG A 172 14.75 -10.23 -4.79
CA ARG A 172 16.07 -10.50 -4.20
C ARG A 172 16.24 -9.77 -2.88
N TYR A 173 17.15 -10.26 -2.04
CA TYR A 173 17.53 -9.55 -0.83
C TYR A 173 18.11 -8.17 -1.16
N GLY A 174 17.59 -7.14 -0.49
CA GLY A 174 17.93 -5.73 -0.75
C GLY A 174 16.90 -5.00 -1.63
N ASP A 175 16.00 -5.72 -2.29
CA ASP A 175 14.91 -5.10 -3.05
C ASP A 175 13.87 -4.46 -2.13
N PHE A 176 13.28 -3.37 -2.60
CA PHE A 176 12.15 -2.74 -1.91
C PHE A 176 10.85 -3.43 -2.28
N VAL A 177 10.15 -3.93 -1.26
CA VAL A 177 8.84 -4.57 -1.41
C VAL A 177 7.81 -3.81 -0.60
N GLN A 178 6.63 -3.62 -1.18
CA GLN A 178 5.47 -3.11 -0.46
C GLN A 178 4.46 -4.24 -0.26
N LEU A 179 3.85 -4.25 0.93
CA LEU A 179 2.87 -5.24 1.32
C LEU A 179 1.48 -4.62 1.23
N VAL A 180 0.64 -5.15 0.35
CA VAL A 180 -0.75 -4.73 0.19
C VAL A 180 -1.67 -5.81 0.69
N HIS A 181 -2.53 -5.48 1.65
CA HIS A 181 -3.51 -6.42 2.14
C HIS A 181 -4.56 -6.72 1.05
N VAL A 182 -4.71 -8.01 0.71
CA VAL A 182 -5.50 -8.45 -0.46
C VAL A 182 -6.97 -8.06 -0.34
N SER A 183 -7.56 -8.20 0.84
CA SER A 183 -9.01 -7.99 0.98
C SER A 183 -9.41 -6.52 1.02
N THR A 184 -8.52 -5.62 1.42
CA THR A 184 -8.82 -4.18 1.57
C THR A 184 -8.09 -3.30 0.57
N GLY A 185 -7.11 -3.82 -0.16
CA GLY A 185 -6.23 -3.03 -1.04
C GLY A 185 -5.39 -1.98 -0.30
N ARG A 186 -5.28 -2.09 1.04
CA ARG A 186 -4.55 -1.11 1.86
C ARG A 186 -3.11 -1.55 2.02
N MET A 187 -2.19 -0.60 1.90
CA MET A 187 -0.76 -0.83 2.08
C MET A 187 -0.40 -0.81 3.57
N LEU A 188 0.40 -1.79 3.98
CA LEU A 188 1.02 -1.78 5.31
C LEU A 188 2.14 -0.74 5.31
N SER A 189 2.07 0.22 6.24
CA SER A 189 3.07 1.28 6.38
C SER A 189 3.35 1.55 7.85
N VAL A 190 4.53 2.10 8.13
CA VAL A 190 4.94 2.48 9.49
C VAL A 190 4.90 4.00 9.58
N SER A 191 4.13 4.52 10.54
CA SER A 191 4.18 5.93 10.92
C SER A 191 5.46 6.20 11.71
N LYS A 192 6.15 7.30 11.39
CA LYS A 192 7.24 7.84 12.23
C LYS A 192 6.67 8.69 13.34
#